data_AF-E6N516-F1
#
_entry.id   AF-E6N516-F1
#
_cell.length_a   1.000
_cell.length_b   1.000
_cell.length_c   1.000
_cell.angle_alpha   90.00
_cell.angle_beta   90.00
_cell.angle_gamma   90.00
#
_symmetry.space_group_name_H-M   'P 1'
#
loop_
_entity.id
_entity.type
_entity.pdbx_description
1 polymer ?
#
loop_
_entity_poly.entity_id
_entity_poly.type
_entity_poly.pdbx_seq_one_letter_code
_entity_poly.pdbx_strand_id
1 'polypeptide(L)'
;MTMKKYSLPPLPYAYNALEPVISAEIMTLHHTKHHQAYVNGANAALERLEKQRKGENPENIRGILRDLSFNLSGHKLHSVFWPNMAPPGKGGGTPGGAIADQINKDFGSFENFKKQFSDAAKNVEAVGWAILTYDPESETLVIYQVEKQNFMHPPDLPLLLTLDVWEHAYYLQYKNDRAAYVDKWWEVVNWDDVEKRFSKLKV
;
A
#
# COMPACT_ATOMS: atom_id res chain seq x y z
N MET A 1 30.91 2.68 -2.23
CA MET A 1 29.89 3.43 -1.48
C MET A 1 28.95 2.42 -0.85
N THR A 2 28.82 2.41 0.47
CA THR A 2 27.86 1.56 1.21
C THR A 2 26.44 2.06 0.98
N MET A 3 25.53 1.20 0.53
CA MET A 3 24.14 1.60 0.31
C MET A 3 23.42 1.81 1.64
N LYS A 4 22.58 2.85 1.70
CA LYS A 4 21.68 3.07 2.84
C LYS A 4 20.64 1.95 2.88
N LYS A 5 20.56 1.23 4.01
CA LYS A 5 19.59 0.15 4.21
C LYS A 5 18.17 0.70 4.45
N TYR A 6 17.17 -0.05 4.00
CA TYR A 6 15.78 0.17 4.38
C TYR A 6 15.57 -0.16 5.86
N SER A 7 14.61 0.53 6.50
CA SER A 7 14.21 0.30 7.88
C SER A 7 12.69 0.20 7.97
N LEU A 8 12.19 -0.60 8.91
CA LEU A 8 10.76 -0.66 9.20
C LEU A 8 10.31 0.68 9.79
N PRO A 9 9.40 1.44 9.14
CA PRO A 9 8.87 2.66 9.73
C PRO A 9 8.01 2.31 10.94
N PRO A 10 8.02 3.12 12.02
CA PRO A 10 7.05 2.94 13.10
C PRO A 10 5.63 3.19 12.59
N LEU A 11 4.64 2.51 13.18
CA LEU A 11 3.24 2.84 12.93
C LEU A 11 2.93 4.26 13.44
N PRO A 12 2.07 5.03 12.74
CA PRO A 12 1.68 6.36 13.18
C PRO A 12 0.63 6.35 14.32
N TYR A 13 0.24 5.17 14.81
CA TYR A 13 -0.74 4.95 15.86
C TYR A 13 -0.47 3.60 16.57
N ALA A 14 -1.13 3.36 17.72
CA ALA A 14 -1.04 2.11 18.45
C ALA A 14 -1.68 0.92 17.69
N TYR A 15 -1.24 -0.31 17.95
CA TYR A 15 -1.71 -1.49 17.21
C TYR A 15 -3.23 -1.71 17.26
N ASN A 16 -3.88 -1.38 18.37
CA ASN A 16 -5.33 -1.50 18.54
C ASN A 16 -6.11 -0.25 18.09
N ALA A 17 -5.44 0.78 17.55
CA ALA A 17 -6.09 2.06 17.32
C ALA A 17 -7.08 2.06 16.14
N LEU A 18 -7.07 1.01 15.31
CA LEU A 18 -8.03 0.82 14.22
C LEU A 18 -9.20 -0.08 14.59
N GLU A 19 -9.31 -0.53 15.84
CA GLU A 19 -10.47 -1.29 16.28
C GLU A 19 -11.74 -0.43 16.27
N PRO A 20 -12.92 -1.03 15.94
CA PRO A 20 -13.16 -2.45 15.67
C PRO A 20 -12.92 -2.87 14.21
N VAL A 21 -12.38 -1.98 13.37
CA VAL A 21 -12.25 -2.19 11.91
C VAL A 21 -11.10 -3.13 11.57
N ILE A 22 -9.94 -2.98 12.20
CA ILE A 22 -8.83 -3.94 12.08
C ILE A 22 -8.29 -4.25 13.47
N SER A 23 -8.30 -5.52 13.85
CA SER A 23 -7.88 -5.97 15.17
C SER A 23 -6.40 -5.70 15.46
N ALA A 24 -6.10 -5.50 16.75
CA ALA A 24 -4.71 -5.35 17.20
C ALA A 24 -3.82 -6.53 16.83
N GLU A 25 -4.38 -7.74 16.79
CA GLU A 25 -3.67 -8.97 16.40
C GLU A 25 -3.20 -8.89 14.94
N ILE A 26 -4.10 -8.53 14.02
CA ILE A 26 -3.76 -8.33 12.61
C ILE A 26 -2.68 -7.25 12.50
N MET A 27 -2.91 -6.08 13.08
CA MET A 27 -1.97 -4.95 12.99
C MET A 27 -0.58 -5.30 13.51
N THR A 28 -0.51 -6.05 14.61
CA THR A 28 0.77 -6.48 15.22
C THR A 28 1.52 -7.43 14.30
N LEU A 29 0.85 -8.47 13.79
CA LEU A 29 1.48 -9.45 12.89
C LEU A 29 1.87 -8.82 11.55
N HIS A 30 0.95 -8.06 10.95
CA HIS A 30 1.12 -7.42 9.65
C HIS A 30 2.31 -6.45 9.64
N HIS A 31 2.48 -5.67 10.70
CA HIS A 31 3.62 -4.76 10.83
C HIS A 31 4.92 -5.48 11.25
N THR A 32 4.90 -6.20 12.38
CA THR A 32 6.14 -6.72 13.00
C THR A 32 6.68 -7.98 12.32
N LYS A 33 5.84 -8.71 11.58
CA LYS A 33 6.25 -9.92 10.83
C LYS A 33 6.30 -9.65 9.34
N HIS A 34 5.17 -9.32 8.71
CA HIS A 34 5.10 -9.23 7.25
C HIS A 34 5.91 -8.04 6.71
N HIS A 35 5.67 -6.82 7.20
CA HIS A 35 6.41 -5.65 6.74
C HIS A 35 7.91 -5.74 7.09
N GLN A 36 8.25 -6.24 8.29
CA GLN A 36 9.65 -6.48 8.67
C GLN A 36 10.34 -7.48 7.74
N ALA A 37 9.65 -8.53 7.30
CA ALA A 37 10.21 -9.50 6.35
C ALA A 37 10.56 -8.84 5.00
N TYR A 38 9.72 -7.94 4.49
CA TYR A 38 10.00 -7.19 3.26
C TYR A 38 11.24 -6.29 3.40
N VAL A 39 11.37 -5.59 4.53
CA VAL A 39 12.57 -4.77 4.82
C VAL A 39 13.82 -5.63 4.83
N ASN A 40 13.79 -6.77 5.53
CA ASN A 40 14.92 -7.70 5.60
C ASN A 40 15.27 -8.27 4.22
N GLY A 41 14.28 -8.72 3.46
CA GLY A 41 14.47 -9.29 2.13
C GLY A 41 15.00 -8.29 1.11
N ALA A 42 14.52 -7.04 1.14
CA ALA A 42 15.02 -5.99 0.24
C ALA A 42 16.49 -5.67 0.54
N ASN A 43 16.86 -5.53 1.81
CA ASN A 43 18.24 -5.31 2.22
C ASN A 43 19.15 -6.49 1.84
N ALA A 44 18.70 -7.73 2.05
CA ALA A 44 19.46 -8.93 1.69
C ALA A 44 19.70 -9.03 0.16
N ALA A 45 18.68 -8.71 -0.66
CA ALA A 45 18.83 -8.67 -2.11
C ALA A 45 19.83 -7.59 -2.56
N LEU A 46 19.78 -6.40 -1.94
CA LEU A 46 20.73 -5.32 -2.22
C LEU A 46 22.18 -5.69 -1.86
N GLU A 47 22.39 -6.38 -0.73
CA GLU A 47 23.71 -6.89 -0.34
C GLU A 47 24.23 -7.95 -1.32
N ARG A 48 23.35 -8.85 -1.79
CA ARG A 48 23.69 -9.86 -2.82
C ARG A 48 24.10 -9.19 -4.13
N LEU A 49 23.41 -8.13 -4.56
CA LEU A 49 23.80 -7.32 -5.73
C LEU A 49 25.13 -6.59 -5.51
N GLU A 50 25.40 -6.10 -4.31
CA GLU A 50 26.69 -5.46 -4.00
C GLU A 50 27.85 -6.45 -4.11
N LYS A 51 27.72 -7.64 -3.53
CA LYS A 51 28.71 -8.72 -3.68
C LYS A 51 28.88 -9.13 -5.13
N GLN A 52 27.79 -9.22 -5.90
CA GLN A 52 27.85 -9.55 -7.32
C GLN A 52 28.66 -8.52 -8.12
N ARG A 53 28.46 -7.21 -7.86
CA ARG A 53 29.26 -6.15 -8.50
C ARG A 53 30.75 -6.23 -8.18
N LYS A 54 31.12 -6.79 -7.02
CA LYS A 54 32.52 -7.01 -6.60
C LYS A 54 33.09 -8.33 -7.14
N GLY A 55 32.30 -9.15 -7.83
CA GLY A 55 32.71 -10.50 -8.25
C GLY A 55 32.71 -11.53 -7.11
N GLU A 56 32.12 -11.19 -5.95
CA GLU A 56 32.09 -12.01 -4.73
C GLU A 56 30.83 -12.89 -4.64
N ASN A 57 29.92 -12.81 -5.62
CA ASN A 57 28.69 -13.59 -5.68
C ASN A 57 28.43 -14.09 -7.11
N PRO A 58 28.58 -15.40 -7.40
CA PRO A 58 28.34 -15.97 -8.73
C PRO A 58 26.85 -16.23 -9.02
N GLU A 59 25.95 -15.84 -8.11
CA GLU A 59 24.53 -16.06 -8.23
C GLU A 59 23.89 -15.43 -9.49
N ASN A 60 22.85 -16.09 -10.00
CA ASN A 60 22.07 -15.59 -11.12
C ASN A 60 21.34 -14.27 -10.76
N ILE A 61 21.66 -13.21 -11.51
CA ILE A 61 21.09 -11.87 -11.32
C ILE A 61 19.55 -11.82 -11.40
N ARG A 62 18.92 -12.67 -12.23
CA ARG A 62 17.46 -12.72 -12.38
C ARG A 62 16.77 -13.11 -11.07
N GLY A 63 17.36 -14.02 -10.30
CA GLY A 63 16.84 -14.43 -9.00
C GLY A 63 16.89 -13.28 -7.99
N ILE A 64 18.05 -12.62 -7.89
CA ILE A 64 18.25 -11.50 -6.98
C ILE A 64 17.31 -10.34 -7.31
N LEU A 65 17.14 -10.01 -8.58
CA LEU A 65 16.24 -8.93 -9.02
C LEU A 65 14.76 -9.26 -8.77
N ARG A 66 14.35 -10.52 -8.90
CA ARG A 66 13.00 -10.96 -8.52
C ARG A 66 12.75 -10.78 -7.02
N ASP A 67 13.72 -11.19 -6.20
CA ASP A 67 13.64 -11.04 -4.73
C ASP A 67 13.59 -9.56 -4.35
N LEU A 68 14.42 -8.73 -4.99
CA LEU A 68 14.41 -7.28 -4.77
C LEU A 68 13.06 -6.68 -5.15
N SER A 69 12.52 -7.00 -6.33
CA SER A 69 11.25 -6.46 -6.81
C SER A 69 10.10 -6.77 -5.85
N PHE A 70 9.98 -8.03 -5.40
CA PHE A 70 8.92 -8.43 -4.46
C PHE A 70 9.05 -7.74 -3.10
N ASN A 71 10.25 -7.79 -2.49
CA ASN A 71 10.46 -7.27 -1.14
C ASN A 71 10.47 -5.74 -1.10
N LEU A 72 11.07 -5.09 -2.10
CA LEU A 72 11.09 -3.62 -2.16
C LEU A 72 9.68 -3.08 -2.35
N SER A 73 8.90 -3.65 -3.26
CA SER A 73 7.52 -3.20 -3.49
C SER A 73 6.64 -3.47 -2.27
N GLY A 74 6.80 -4.63 -1.63
CA GLY A 74 6.13 -4.92 -0.35
C GLY A 74 6.44 -3.89 0.73
N HIS A 75 7.71 -3.51 0.91
CA HIS A 75 8.09 -2.44 1.83
C HIS A 75 7.45 -1.08 1.47
N LYS A 76 7.48 -0.70 0.18
CA LYS A 76 6.93 0.58 -0.27
C LYS A 76 5.42 0.66 -0.10
N LEU A 77 4.69 -0.38 -0.51
CA LEU A 77 3.23 -0.44 -0.39
C LEU A 77 2.79 -0.36 1.07
N HIS A 78 3.37 -1.17 1.96
CA HIS A 78 3.03 -1.11 3.39
C HIS A 78 3.40 0.25 4.01
N SER A 79 4.52 0.86 3.60
CA SER A 79 4.90 2.20 4.09
C SER A 79 3.92 3.31 3.69
N VAL A 80 3.07 3.08 2.68
CA VAL A 80 1.96 3.96 2.30
C VAL A 80 0.66 3.56 3.00
N PHE A 81 0.41 2.25 3.11
CA PHE A 81 -0.77 1.68 3.77
C PHE A 81 -0.97 2.16 5.21
N TRP A 82 0.09 2.19 6.04
CA TRP A 82 -0.04 2.60 7.44
C TRP A 82 -0.53 4.04 7.62
N PRO A 83 0.11 5.08 7.04
CA PRO A 83 -0.38 6.46 7.19
C PRO A 83 -1.67 6.74 6.41
N ASN A 84 -2.02 5.92 5.41
CA ASN A 84 -3.33 5.96 4.74
C ASN A 84 -4.49 5.54 5.66
N MET A 85 -4.20 5.04 6.86
CA MET A 85 -5.21 4.75 7.88
C MET A 85 -5.02 5.64 9.11
N ALA A 86 -6.10 5.85 9.86
CA ALA A 86 -6.11 6.53 11.14
C ALA A 86 -7.24 6.00 12.03
N PRO A 87 -7.16 6.17 13.36
CA PRO A 87 -8.21 5.74 14.27
C PRO A 87 -9.58 6.33 13.91
N PRO A 88 -10.70 5.57 14.08
CA PRO A 88 -12.03 6.08 13.80
C PRO A 88 -12.27 7.46 14.44
N GLY A 89 -12.87 8.37 13.67
CA GLY A 89 -13.05 9.77 14.06
C GLY A 89 -12.00 10.70 13.45
N LYS A 90 -10.73 10.27 13.37
CA LYS A 90 -9.74 10.90 12.47
C LYS A 90 -9.77 10.24 11.09
N GLY A 91 -9.77 8.92 11.07
CA GLY A 91 -10.02 8.12 9.88
C GLY A 91 -11.51 8.04 9.58
N GLY A 92 -11.82 7.69 8.34
CA GLY A 92 -13.17 7.56 7.82
C GLY A 92 -13.70 8.84 7.19
N GLY A 93 -15.02 8.90 7.00
CA GLY A 93 -15.70 10.03 6.39
C GLY A 93 -15.40 10.18 4.90
N THR A 94 -15.40 11.43 4.43
CA THR A 94 -15.21 11.79 3.02
C THR A 94 -14.01 12.73 2.89
N PRO A 95 -13.30 12.73 1.74
CA PRO A 95 -12.19 13.65 1.51
C PRO A 95 -12.68 15.10 1.46
N GLY A 96 -11.81 16.03 1.87
CA GLY A 96 -11.92 17.45 1.57
C GLY A 96 -10.76 17.92 0.67
N GLY A 97 -10.64 19.23 0.47
CA GLY A 97 -9.49 19.83 -0.21
C GLY A 97 -9.35 19.44 -1.68
N ALA A 98 -8.12 19.51 -2.19
CA ALA A 98 -7.86 19.35 -3.62
C ALA A 98 -8.12 17.92 -4.10
N ILE A 99 -7.94 16.91 -3.25
CA ILE A 99 -8.25 15.53 -3.58
C ILE A 99 -9.75 15.30 -3.73
N ALA A 100 -10.60 15.96 -2.94
CA ALA A 100 -12.06 15.87 -3.10
C ALA A 100 -12.50 16.47 -4.45
N ASP A 101 -11.96 17.64 -4.80
CA ASP A 101 -12.24 18.29 -6.08
C ASP A 101 -11.81 17.43 -7.27
N GLN A 102 -10.62 16.82 -7.18
CA GLN A 102 -10.12 15.93 -8.22
C GLN A 102 -10.95 14.63 -8.32
N ILE A 103 -11.36 14.05 -7.18
CA ILE A 103 -12.26 12.89 -7.16
C ILE A 103 -13.60 13.22 -7.85
N ASN A 104 -14.17 14.38 -7.54
CA ASN A 104 -15.42 14.82 -8.18
C ASN A 104 -15.24 15.06 -9.67
N LYS A 105 -14.08 15.60 -10.11
CA LYS A 105 -13.75 15.79 -11.53
C LYS A 105 -13.68 14.46 -12.27
N ASP A 106 -12.94 13.49 -11.73
CA ASP A 106 -12.57 12.27 -12.48
C ASP A 106 -13.60 11.13 -12.34
N PHE A 107 -14.30 11.06 -11.20
CA PHE A 107 -15.28 10.00 -10.92
C PHE A 107 -16.74 10.52 -10.84
N GLY A 108 -16.93 11.84 -10.92
CA GLY A 108 -18.24 12.51 -10.82
C GLY A 108 -18.78 12.64 -9.40
N SER A 109 -18.38 11.75 -8.47
CA SER A 109 -18.70 11.86 -7.04
C SER A 109 -17.79 10.96 -6.20
N PHE A 110 -17.69 11.26 -4.90
CA PHE A 110 -17.03 10.37 -3.94
C PHE A 110 -17.65 8.96 -3.90
N GLU A 111 -18.97 8.84 -4.00
CA GLU A 111 -19.65 7.55 -3.98
C GLU A 111 -19.28 6.67 -5.19
N ASN A 112 -19.19 7.27 -6.38
CA ASN A 112 -18.73 6.56 -7.59
C ASN A 112 -17.28 6.09 -7.45
N PHE A 113 -16.40 6.97 -6.96
CA PHE A 113 -15.01 6.63 -6.67
C PHE A 113 -14.93 5.48 -5.66
N LYS A 114 -15.62 5.61 -4.52
CA LYS A 114 -15.65 4.61 -3.45
C LYS A 114 -16.13 3.27 -3.98
N LYS A 115 -17.18 3.27 -4.81
CA LYS A 115 -17.69 2.06 -5.46
C LYS A 115 -16.64 1.42 -6.36
N GLN A 116 -16.05 2.18 -7.29
CA GLN A 116 -15.06 1.64 -8.23
C GLN A 116 -13.80 1.13 -7.51
N PHE A 117 -13.31 1.85 -6.50
CA PHE A 117 -12.16 1.44 -5.70
C PHE A 117 -12.47 0.17 -4.89
N SER A 118 -13.65 0.09 -4.28
CA SER A 118 -14.09 -1.11 -3.56
C SER A 118 -14.23 -2.32 -4.48
N ASP A 119 -14.81 -2.13 -5.66
CA ASP A 119 -14.94 -3.19 -6.65
C ASP A 119 -13.56 -3.68 -7.11
N ALA A 120 -12.61 -2.77 -7.34
CA ALA A 120 -11.23 -3.13 -7.63
C ALA A 120 -10.59 -3.94 -6.48
N ALA A 121 -10.74 -3.52 -5.22
CA ALA A 121 -10.16 -4.23 -4.08
C ALA A 121 -10.75 -5.64 -3.89
N LYS A 122 -12.08 -5.76 -4.01
CA LYS A 122 -12.78 -7.03 -3.86
C LYS A 122 -12.37 -8.05 -4.93
N ASN A 123 -12.16 -7.57 -6.16
CA ASN A 123 -11.89 -8.41 -7.33
C ASN A 123 -10.40 -8.57 -7.68
N VAL A 124 -9.47 -8.29 -6.76
CA VAL A 124 -8.06 -8.68 -6.98
C VAL A 124 -7.97 -10.21 -7.06
N GLU A 125 -7.35 -10.74 -8.12
CA GLU A 125 -7.14 -12.18 -8.25
C GLU A 125 -6.13 -12.66 -7.19
N ALA A 126 -6.54 -13.65 -6.39
CA ALA A 126 -5.77 -14.19 -5.27
C ALA A 126 -5.35 -13.13 -4.22
N VAL A 127 -4.14 -12.58 -4.28
CA VAL A 127 -3.62 -11.63 -3.27
C VAL A 127 -3.02 -10.41 -3.94
N GLY A 128 -3.17 -9.24 -3.31
CA GLY A 128 -2.70 -8.02 -3.92
C GLY A 128 -3.27 -6.77 -3.28
N TRP A 129 -3.45 -5.73 -4.10
CA TRP A 129 -3.80 -4.39 -3.65
C TRP A 129 -4.76 -3.71 -4.61
N ALA A 130 -5.61 -2.83 -4.08
CA ALA A 130 -6.19 -1.74 -4.85
C ALA A 130 -5.44 -0.45 -4.57
N ILE A 131 -5.17 0.33 -5.62
CA ILE A 131 -4.38 1.55 -5.54
C ILE A 131 -5.09 2.68 -6.27
N LEU A 132 -5.15 3.84 -5.61
CA LEU A 132 -5.41 5.14 -6.22
C LEU A 132 -4.08 5.83 -6.47
N THR A 133 -3.90 6.33 -7.68
CA THR A 133 -2.77 7.16 -8.09
C THR A 133 -3.26 8.41 -8.81
N TYR A 134 -2.35 9.35 -9.03
CA TYR A 134 -2.53 10.45 -9.97
C TYR A 134 -1.55 10.26 -11.12
N ASP A 135 -2.08 10.15 -12.32
CA ASP A 135 -1.28 10.07 -13.53
C ASP A 135 -1.01 11.50 -14.05
N PRO A 136 0.25 11.97 -14.03
CA PRO A 136 0.60 13.31 -14.50
C PRO A 136 0.50 13.45 -16.02
N GLU A 137 0.51 12.36 -16.79
CA GLU A 137 0.37 12.43 -18.26
C GLU A 137 -1.07 12.74 -18.66
N SER A 138 -2.05 12.07 -18.03
CA SER A 138 -3.47 12.33 -18.27
C SER A 138 -4.07 13.41 -17.37
N GLU A 139 -3.36 13.83 -16.33
CA GLU A 139 -3.84 14.74 -15.28
C GLU A 139 -5.12 14.24 -14.56
N THR A 140 -5.21 12.92 -14.39
CA THR A 140 -6.37 12.25 -13.77
C THR A 140 -5.98 11.31 -12.65
N LEU A 141 -6.91 11.09 -11.73
CA LEU A 141 -6.87 10.00 -10.78
C LEU A 141 -7.18 8.68 -11.48
N VAL A 142 -6.33 7.69 -11.25
CA VAL A 142 -6.48 6.34 -11.82
C VAL A 142 -6.53 5.32 -10.70
N ILE A 143 -7.45 4.35 -10.83
CA ILE A 143 -7.52 3.17 -9.97
C ILE A 143 -6.91 2.00 -10.73
N TYR A 144 -6.00 1.28 -10.10
CA TYR A 144 -5.46 0.04 -10.65
C TYR A 144 -5.24 -1.00 -9.55
N GLN A 145 -5.13 -2.26 -9.97
CA GLN A 145 -4.82 -3.38 -9.08
C GLN A 145 -3.34 -3.75 -9.18
N VAL A 146 -2.80 -4.28 -8.09
CA VAL A 146 -1.48 -4.90 -8.07
C VAL A 146 -1.64 -6.32 -7.59
N GLU A 147 -1.17 -7.27 -8.38
CA GLU A 147 -1.06 -8.66 -7.92
C GLU A 147 0.23 -8.87 -7.14
N LYS A 148 0.12 -9.65 -6.07
CA LYS A 148 1.18 -9.85 -5.09
C LYS A 148 1.66 -8.50 -4.54
N GLN A 149 2.91 -8.12 -4.79
CA GLN A 149 3.47 -6.84 -4.38
C GLN A 149 3.98 -6.03 -5.58
N ASN A 150 4.16 -6.67 -6.75
CA ASN A 150 5.05 -6.17 -7.78
C ASN A 150 4.60 -6.49 -9.22
N PHE A 151 3.41 -7.09 -9.39
CA PHE A 151 2.81 -7.31 -10.71
C PHE A 151 1.73 -6.28 -10.98
N MET A 152 1.60 -5.86 -12.23
CA MET A 152 0.65 -4.82 -12.67
C MET A 152 0.87 -3.44 -12.02
N HIS A 153 2.08 -3.16 -11.56
CA HIS A 153 2.49 -1.81 -11.17
C HIS A 153 2.87 -1.00 -12.43
N PRO A 154 2.16 0.10 -12.76
CA PRO A 154 2.65 1.04 -13.76
C PRO A 154 3.91 1.74 -13.22
N PRO A 155 4.96 1.91 -14.05
CA PRO A 155 6.15 2.62 -13.64
C PRO A 155 5.84 4.10 -13.34
N ASP A 156 6.61 4.68 -12.43
CA ASP A 156 6.64 6.12 -12.12
C ASP A 156 5.34 6.75 -11.58
N LEU A 157 4.28 5.96 -11.36
CA LEU A 157 3.03 6.46 -10.78
C LEU A 157 3.09 6.58 -9.24
N PRO A 158 2.74 7.74 -8.66
CA PRO A 158 2.79 7.97 -7.22
C PRO A 158 1.64 7.28 -6.49
N LEU A 159 1.93 6.71 -5.31
CA LEU A 159 0.92 6.04 -4.48
C LEU A 159 0.18 7.05 -3.59
N LEU A 160 -1.13 7.23 -3.81
CA LEU A 160 -1.97 8.13 -3.01
C LEU A 160 -2.72 7.38 -1.90
N LEU A 161 -3.50 6.37 -2.30
CA LEU A 161 -4.28 5.52 -1.39
C LEU A 161 -4.07 4.06 -1.78
N THR A 162 -3.61 3.24 -0.85
CA THR A 162 -3.39 1.80 -1.07
C THR A 162 -4.21 0.98 -0.08
N LEU A 163 -4.83 -0.10 -0.53
CA LEU A 163 -5.55 -1.06 0.30
C LEU A 163 -4.96 -2.47 0.10
N ASP A 164 -4.40 -3.04 1.18
CA ASP A 164 -3.90 -4.42 1.20
C ASP A 164 -5.06 -5.42 1.23
N VAL A 165 -5.19 -6.26 0.20
CA VAL A 165 -6.16 -7.36 0.16
C VAL A 165 -5.48 -8.73 0.08
N TRP A 166 -4.23 -8.83 0.53
CA TRP A 166 -3.67 -10.11 0.92
C TRP A 166 -4.46 -10.69 2.10
N GLU A 167 -4.59 -12.01 2.14
CA GLU A 167 -5.35 -12.68 3.18
C GLU A 167 -4.84 -12.34 4.59
N HIS A 168 -3.53 -12.17 4.79
CA HIS A 168 -2.97 -11.79 6.10
C HIS A 168 -3.52 -10.46 6.63
N ALA A 169 -4.03 -9.56 5.78
CA ALA A 169 -4.55 -8.26 6.17
C ALA A 169 -5.93 -8.33 6.83
N TYR A 170 -6.65 -9.45 6.68
CA TYR A 170 -8.03 -9.54 7.15
C TYR A 170 -8.46 -10.90 7.70
N TYR A 171 -7.81 -12.01 7.33
CA TYR A 171 -8.35 -13.35 7.52
C TYR A 171 -8.59 -13.73 9.01
N LEU A 172 -7.77 -13.21 9.93
CA LEU A 172 -7.97 -13.48 11.36
C LEU A 172 -9.29 -12.91 11.89
N GLN A 173 -9.82 -11.84 11.29
CA GLN A 173 -11.06 -11.18 11.70
C GLN A 173 -12.23 -11.47 10.74
N TYR A 174 -12.00 -11.43 9.43
CA TYR A 174 -13.02 -11.51 8.38
C TYR A 174 -13.07 -12.86 7.66
N LYS A 175 -12.13 -13.78 7.96
CA LYS A 175 -12.00 -15.08 7.29
C LYS A 175 -11.96 -14.90 5.78
N ASN A 176 -12.75 -15.66 5.03
CA ASN A 176 -12.83 -15.58 3.58
C ASN A 176 -13.62 -14.35 3.07
N ASP A 177 -14.24 -13.55 3.94
CA ASP A 177 -15.08 -12.42 3.55
C ASP A 177 -14.26 -11.15 3.34
N ARG A 178 -13.51 -11.10 2.23
CA ARG A 178 -12.80 -9.90 1.79
C ARG A 178 -13.75 -8.70 1.62
N ALA A 179 -14.97 -8.93 1.16
CA ALA A 179 -15.91 -7.85 0.90
C ALA A 179 -16.26 -7.08 2.19
N ALA A 180 -16.53 -7.80 3.28
CA ALA A 180 -16.77 -7.19 4.59
C ALA A 180 -15.56 -6.40 5.11
N TYR A 181 -14.33 -6.90 4.87
CA TYR A 181 -13.11 -6.18 5.20
C TYR A 181 -12.99 -4.86 4.41
N VAL A 182 -13.16 -4.91 3.09
CA VAL A 182 -13.09 -3.72 2.21
C VAL A 182 -14.15 -2.69 2.61
N ASP A 183 -15.37 -3.13 2.88
CA ASP A 183 -16.46 -2.24 3.26
C ASP A 183 -16.20 -1.56 4.60
N LYS A 184 -15.60 -2.28 5.56
CA LYS A 184 -15.22 -1.74 6.87
C LYS A 184 -13.98 -0.85 6.82
N TRP A 185 -13.00 -1.14 5.97
CA TRP A 185 -11.76 -0.38 5.88
C TRP A 185 -11.99 1.11 5.59
N TRP A 186 -13.06 1.46 4.86
CA TRP A 186 -13.44 2.85 4.63
C TRP A 186 -13.67 3.67 5.91
N GLU A 187 -13.99 3.03 7.04
CA GLU A 187 -14.19 3.69 8.34
C GLU A 187 -12.88 4.19 8.98
N VAL A 188 -11.71 3.77 8.47
CA VAL A 188 -10.39 4.17 8.99
C VAL A 188 -9.50 4.87 7.98
N VAL A 189 -9.98 5.18 6.77
CA VAL A 189 -9.18 5.88 5.74
C VAL A 189 -8.80 7.28 6.21
N ASN A 190 -7.51 7.61 6.16
CA ASN A 190 -6.98 8.90 6.56
C ASN A 190 -6.86 9.84 5.36
N TRP A 191 -7.92 10.59 5.08
CA TRP A 191 -7.96 11.51 3.95
C TRP A 191 -6.93 12.64 4.02
N ASP A 192 -6.48 13.04 5.22
CA ASP A 192 -5.41 14.04 5.37
C ASP A 192 -4.07 13.56 4.78
N ASP A 193 -3.75 12.26 4.92
CA ASP A 193 -2.53 11.71 4.33
C ASP A 193 -2.64 11.62 2.81
N VAL A 194 -3.81 11.22 2.30
CA VAL A 194 -4.07 11.18 0.85
C VAL A 194 -3.97 12.57 0.23
N GLU A 195 -4.60 13.58 0.84
CA GLU A 195 -4.49 14.99 0.42
C GLU A 195 -3.04 15.47 0.46
N LYS A 196 -2.31 15.20 1.55
CA LYS A 196 -0.90 15.59 1.68
C LYS A 196 -0.02 14.96 0.59
N ARG A 197 -0.31 13.73 0.16
CA ARG A 197 0.39 13.08 -0.94
C ARG A 197 0.04 13.74 -2.27
N PHE A 198 -1.25 13.96 -2.51
CA PHE A 198 -1.74 14.58 -3.73
C PHE A 198 -1.20 15.99 -3.94
N SER A 199 -1.20 16.82 -2.91
CA SER A 199 -0.71 18.21 -2.96
C SER A 199 0.79 18.35 -3.18
N LYS A 200 1.57 17.26 -3.09
CA LYS A 200 3.00 17.25 -3.49
C LYS A 200 3.22 16.96 -4.97
N LEU A 201 2.19 16.47 -5.67
CA LEU A 201 2.27 16.10 -7.08
C LEU A 201 1.81 17.24 -7.99
N LYS A 202 0.88 18.07 -7.51
CA LYS A 202 0.52 19.32 -8.16
C LYS A 202 1.61 20.36 -7.90
N VAL A 203 2.58 20.43 -8.82
CA VAL A 203 3.51 21.56 -8.98
C VAL A 203 2.96 22.47 -10.07
#